data_AF-A0ABD5ZKZ8-F1
#
_entry.id   AF-A0ABD5ZKZ8-F1
#
_cell.length_a   1.000
_cell.length_b   1.000
_cell.length_c   1.000
_cell.angle_alpha   90.00
_cell.angle_beta   90.00
_cell.angle_gamma   90.00
#
_symmetry.space_group_name_H-M   'P 1'
#
loop_
_entity.id
_entity.type
_entity.pdbx_description
1 polymer ?
#
loop_
_entity_poly.entity_id
_entity_poly.type
_entity_poly.pdbx_seq_one_letter_code
_entity_poly.pdbx_strand_id
1 'polypeptide(L)' 'MASALAGLMGLPERTKVVVGAVGILAGSGLIAAMTFAGIESAVAQILLGVVGVVAAVVGTLLLGTSEDRDQIV' A
#
# COMPACT_ATOMS: atom_id res chain seq x y z
N MET A 1 -9.10 10.41 4.60
CA MET A 1 -7.99 9.45 4.77
C MET A 1 -7.88 8.90 6.20
N ALA A 2 -7.93 9.71 7.26
CA ALA A 2 -7.77 9.23 8.65
C ALA A 2 -8.75 8.12 9.09
N SER A 3 -10.02 8.19 8.68
CA SER A 3 -11.03 7.17 9.03
C SER A 3 -10.80 5.80 8.40
N ALA A 4 -10.22 5.76 7.19
CA ALA A 4 -9.91 4.49 6.52
C ALA A 4 -8.71 3.80 7.19
N LEU A 5 -7.69 4.58 7.56
CA LEU A 5 -6.51 4.07 8.27
C LEU A 5 -6.89 3.52 9.66
N ALA A 6 -7.78 4.21 10.38
CA ALA A 6 -8.30 3.75 11.67
C ALA A 6 -9.10 2.44 11.55
N GLY A 7 -9.93 2.30 10.50
CA GLY A 7 -10.63 1.04 10.21
C GLY A 7 -9.68 -0.11 9.87
N LEU A 8 -8.55 0.17 9.21
CA LEU A 8 -7.53 -0.84 8.93
C LEU A 8 -6.66 -1.21 10.15
N MET A 9 -6.50 -0.32 11.13
CA MET A 9 -5.80 -0.64 12.38
C MET A 9 -6.60 -1.56 13.30
N GLY A 10 -7.93 -1.60 13.16
CA GLY A 10 -8.82 -2.53 13.87
C GLY A 10 -8.96 -3.91 13.22
N LEU A 11 -8.24 -4.18 12.13
CA LEU A 11 -8.24 -5.50 11.48
C LEU A 11 -7.41 -6.52 12.27
N PRO A 12 -7.76 -7.82 12.19
CA PRO A 12 -6.94 -8.90 12.76
C PRO A 12 -5.49 -8.85 12.24
N GLU A 13 -4.47 -9.19 13.06
CA GLU A 13 -3.05 -9.10 12.66
C GLU A 13 -2.74 -9.75 11.32
N ARG A 14 -3.18 -11.00 11.11
CA ARG A 14 -2.94 -11.71 9.84
C ARG A 14 -3.51 -10.95 8.64
N THR A 15 -4.66 -10.31 8.83
CA THR A 15 -5.29 -9.49 7.79
C THR A 15 -4.50 -8.20 7.57
N LYS A 16 -3.96 -7.57 8.62
CA LYS A 16 -3.05 -6.41 8.48
C LYS A 16 -1.78 -6.77 7.69
N VAL A 17 -1.19 -7.93 7.94
CA VAL A 17 -0.01 -8.41 7.22
C VAL A 17 -0.32 -8.66 5.74
N VAL A 18 -1.40 -9.38 5.44
CA VAL A 18 -1.78 -9.71 4.05
C VAL A 18 -2.18 -8.44 3.29
N VAL A 19 -3.03 -7.60 3.88
CA VAL A 19 -3.44 -6.33 3.27
C VAL A 19 -2.24 -5.38 3.10
N GLY A 20 -1.33 -5.39 4.08
CA GLY A 20 -0.07 -4.67 4.02
C GLY A 20 0.77 -5.07 2.82
N ALA A 21 1.05 -6.36 2.67
CA ALA A 21 1.82 -6.91 1.57
C ALA A 21 1.16 -6.68 0.19
N VAL A 22 -0.16 -6.87 0.11
CA VAL A 22 -0.94 -6.60 -1.11
C VAL A 22 -0.91 -5.10 -1.47
N GLY A 23 -0.99 -4.21 -0.48
CA GLY A 23 -0.89 -2.76 -0.68
C GLY A 23 0.47 -2.33 -1.23
N ILE A 24 1.56 -2.94 -0.74
CA ILE A 24 2.92 -2.73 -1.25
C ILE A 24 3.03 -3.19 -2.71
N LEU A 25 2.57 -4.41 -3.00
CA LEU A 25 2.63 -4.97 -4.36
C LEU A 25 1.78 -4.15 -5.34
N ALA A 26 0.54 -3.82 -4.97
CA ALA A 26 -0.34 -2.98 -5.80
C ALA A 26 0.25 -1.58 -6.01
N GLY A 27 0.82 -0.96 -4.97
CA GLY A 27 1.48 0.34 -5.05
C GLY A 27 2.69 0.33 -5.99
N SER A 28 3.56 -0.66 -5.83
CA SER A 28 4.73 -0.85 -6.71
C SER A 28 4.32 -1.15 -8.16
N GLY A 29 3.27 -1.94 -8.37
CA GLY A 29 2.72 -2.26 -9.68
C GLY A 29 2.15 -1.03 -10.39
N LEU A 30 1.47 -0.14 -9.66
CA LEU A 30 0.98 1.13 -10.20
C LEU A 30 2.12 2.07 -10.62
N ILE A 31 3.18 2.16 -9.82
CA ILE A 31 4.37 2.97 -10.15
C ILE A 31 5.10 2.38 -11.37
N ALA A 32 5.23 1.05 -11.44
CA ALA A 32 5.79 0.37 -12.60
C ALA A 32 4.91 0.58 -13.86
N ALA A 33 3.59 0.46 -13.71
CA ALA A 33 2.65 0.70 -14.81
C ALA A 33 2.77 2.12 -15.36
N MET A 34 2.94 3.15 -14.53
CA MET A 34 3.22 4.49 -15.02
C MET A 34 4.49 4.57 -15.89
N THR A 35 5.54 3.85 -15.48
CA THR A 35 6.85 3.90 -16.14
C THR A 35 6.83 3.18 -17.48
N PHE A 36 6.10 2.05 -17.57
CA PHE A 36 6.11 1.17 -18.74
C PHE A 36 4.86 1.25 -19.63
N ALA A 37 3.73 1.78 -19.14
CA ALA A 37 2.48 1.82 -19.92
C ALA A 37 2.37 3.00 -20.89
N GLY A 38 3.41 3.85 -21.00
CA GLY A 38 3.43 4.94 -21.98
C GLY A 38 2.30 5.95 -21.79
N ILE A 39 1.88 6.22 -20.56
CA ILE A 39 0.79 7.15 -20.26
C ILE A 39 1.24 8.57 -20.62
N GLU A 40 0.69 9.15 -21.69
CA GLU A 40 1.07 10.49 -22.17
C GLU A 40 0.44 11.63 -21.34
N SER A 41 -0.65 11.35 -20.63
CA SER A 41 -1.33 12.35 -19.80
C SER A 41 -0.58 12.57 -18.48
N ALA A 42 -0.02 13.76 -18.29
CA ALA A 42 0.65 14.17 -17.06
C ALA A 42 -0.28 14.09 -15.83
N VAL A 43 -1.58 14.39 -15.99
CA VAL A 43 -2.55 14.28 -14.90
C VAL A 43 -2.77 12.83 -14.50
N ALA A 44 -2.91 11.93 -15.48
CA ALA A 44 -3.07 10.50 -15.21
C ALA A 44 -1.83 9.90 -14.54
N GLN A 45 -0.64 10.33 -14.96
CA GLN A 45 0.63 9.98 -14.31
C GLN A 45 0.63 10.43 -12.84
N ILE A 46 0.36 11.70 -12.56
CA ILE A 46 0.37 12.21 -11.18
C ILE A 46 -0.63 11.46 -10.31
N LEU A 47 -1.86 11.21 -10.81
CA LEU A 47 -2.88 10.48 -10.05
C LEU A 47 -2.49 9.03 -9.78
N LEU A 48 -2.02 8.28 -10.77
CA LEU A 48 -1.54 6.91 -10.56
C LEU A 48 -0.36 6.88 -9.58
N GLY A 49 0.55 7.85 -9.68
CA GLY A 49 1.74 7.91 -8.85
C GLY A 49 1.39 8.18 -7.40
N VAL A 50 0.52 9.15 -7.15
CA VAL A 50 0.02 9.45 -5.80
C VAL A 50 -0.72 8.25 -5.22
N VAL A 51 -1.60 7.61 -5.99
CA VAL A 51 -2.33 6.41 -5.52
C VAL A 51 -1.37 5.26 -5.22
N GLY A 52 -0.38 5.02 -6.10
CA GLY A 52 0.63 3.98 -5.92
C GLY A 52 1.50 4.20 -4.68
N VAL A 53 1.96 5.44 -4.47
CA VAL A 53 2.73 5.81 -3.27
C VAL A 53 1.89 5.67 -2.01
N VAL A 54 0.63 6.14 -2.01
CA VAL A 54 -0.26 5.99 -0.85
C VAL A 54 -0.51 4.52 -0.53
N ALA A 55 -0.75 3.67 -1.53
CA ALA A 55 -0.94 2.24 -1.33
C ALA A 55 0.31 1.56 -0.74
N ALA A 56 1.49 1.90 -1.24
CA ALA A 56 2.75 1.37 -0.71
C ALA A 56 3.04 1.84 0.72
N VAL A 57 2.81 3.12 1.03
CA VAL A 57 2.99 3.68 2.38
C VAL A 57 2.01 3.06 3.35
N VAL A 58 0.72 2.97 3.01
CA VAL A 58 -0.27 2.30 3.87
C VAL A 58 0.10 0.83 4.07
N GLY A 59 0.53 0.15 3.00
CA GLY A 59 0.93 -1.24 3.07
C GLY A 59 2.12 -1.48 4.01
N THR A 60 3.15 -0.65 3.90
CA THR A 60 4.33 -0.69 4.79
C THR A 60 3.98 -0.34 6.23
N LEU A 61 3.09 0.61 6.48
CA LEU A 61 2.62 0.94 7.84
C LEU A 61 1.85 -0.21 8.48
N LEU A 62 0.98 -0.90 7.74
CA LEU A 62 0.25 -2.05 8.27
C LEU A 62 1.16 -3.21 8.60
N LEU A 63 2.13 -3.48 7.73
CA LEU A 63 3.13 -4.53 7.94
C LEU A 63 4.16 -4.16 9.03
N GLY A 64 4.43 -2.87 9.23
CA GLY A 64 5.30 -2.37 10.29
C GLY A 64 4.62 -2.34 11.66
N THR A 65 3.30 -2.24 11.71
CA THR A 65 2.48 -2.20 12.93
C THR A 65 1.77 -3.52 13.23
N SER A 66 2.09 -4.61 12.52
CA SER A 66 1.61 -5.95 12.86
C SER A 66 2.50 -6.56 13.94
N GLU A 67 1.89 -7.00 15.04
CA GLU A 67 2.54 -7.57 16.23
C GLU A 67 3.19 -8.95 15.97
N ASP A 68 2.90 -9.58 14.82
CA ASP A 68 3.43 -10.88 14.36
C ASP A 68 4.97 -10.91 14.15
N ARG A 69 5.68 -9.78 14.36
CA ARG A 69 7.15 -9.76 14.32
C ARG A 69 7.82 -10.44 15.53
N ASP A 70 7.10 -10.68 16.61
CA ASP A 70 7.66 -11.30 17.81
C ASP A 70 7.56 -12.84 17.84
N GLN A 71 6.95 -13.48 16.84
CA GLN A 71 6.71 -14.93 16.83
C GLN A 71 7.54 -15.73 15.80
N ILE A 72 8.50 -15.08 15.12
CA ILE A 72 9.39 -15.71 14.12
C ILE A 72 10.84 -15.84 14.62
N VAL A 73 11.06 -15.88 15.95
CA VAL A 73 12.36 -16.22 16.57
C VAL A 73 12.31 -17.63 17.13
#